data_AF-A0A529KNJ7-F1
#
_entry.id   AF-A0A529KNJ7-F1
#
_cell.length_a   1.000
_cell.length_b   1.000
_cell.length_c   1.000
_cell.angle_alpha   90.00
_cell.angle_beta   90.00
_cell.angle_gamma   90.00
#
_symmetry.space_group_name_H-M   'P 1'
#
loop_
_entity.id
_entity.type
_entity.pdbx_description
1 polymer ?
#
loop_
_entity_poly.entity_id
_entity_poly.type
_entity_poly.pdbx_seq_one_letter_code
_entity_poly.pdbx_strand_id
1 'polypeptide(L)'
;SDPVAEEALSMFVTCLGRTAGDLALVFMSRGGVFLTGGIAQKILPALKTGNFRTAFEDKAPHSELMRTMPVYVITHPLAALSGLAAYARNPSLFGVQTAGRRWRA
;
A
#
# COMPACT_ATOMS: atom_id res chain seq x y z
N SER A 1 20.16 18.38 -7.85
CA SER A 1 18.75 18.17 -8.16
C SER A 1 18.51 18.33 -9.64
N ASP A 2 17.71 17.46 -10.24
CA ASP A 2 17.22 17.57 -11.62
C ASP A 2 15.73 17.97 -11.56
N PRO A 3 15.35 19.15 -12.07
CA PRO A 3 13.97 19.64 -11.98
C PRO A 3 12.93 18.70 -12.61
N VAL A 4 13.27 18.03 -13.72
CA VAL A 4 12.34 17.11 -14.41
C VAL A 4 12.12 15.85 -13.58
N ALA A 5 13.17 15.36 -12.92
CA ALA A 5 13.07 14.20 -12.04
C ALA A 5 12.24 14.51 -10.78
N GLU A 6 12.37 15.71 -10.23
CA GLU A 6 11.57 16.16 -9.08
C GLU A 6 10.09 16.30 -9.43
N GLU A 7 9.78 16.88 -10.59
CA GLU A 7 8.41 16.96 -11.11
C GLU A 7 7.81 15.57 -11.33
N ALA A 8 8.54 14.67 -12.00
CA ALA A 8 8.09 13.30 -12.23
C ALA A 8 7.81 12.56 -10.91
N LEU A 9 8.66 12.73 -9.90
CA LEU A 9 8.44 12.14 -8.57
C LEU A 9 7.20 12.72 -7.89
N SER A 10 6.99 14.03 -7.97
CA SER A 10 5.79 14.70 -7.43
C SER A 10 4.50 14.19 -8.08
N MET A 11 4.50 14.04 -9.41
CA MET A 11 3.38 13.46 -10.16
C MET A 11 3.13 12.01 -9.74
N PHE A 12 4.19 11.20 -9.66
CA PHE A 12 4.09 9.80 -9.23
C PHE A 12 3.46 9.67 -7.84
N VAL A 13 3.92 10.45 -6.86
CA VAL A 13 3.40 10.46 -5.49
C VAL A 13 1.91 10.80 -5.45
N THR A 14 1.50 11.80 -6.25
CA THR A 14 0.09 12.21 -6.35
C THR A 14 -0.77 11.12 -6.96
N CYS A 15 -0.34 10.53 -8.09
CA CYS A 15 -1.04 9.44 -8.76
C CYS A 15 -1.13 8.19 -7.87
N LEU A 16 -0.07 7.87 -7.12
CA LEU A 16 -0.07 6.78 -6.16
C LEU A 16 -1.08 7.02 -5.04
N GLY A 17 -1.18 8.24 -4.52
CA GLY A 17 -2.18 8.64 -3.52
C GLY A 17 -3.60 8.44 -4.04
N ARG A 18 -3.91 8.95 -5.24
CA ARG A 18 -5.22 8.79 -5.88
C ARG A 18 -5.60 7.31 -6.03
N THR A 19 -4.68 6.51 -6.58
CA THR A 19 -4.90 5.08 -6.83
C THR A 19 -5.10 4.31 -5.54
N ALA A 20 -4.27 4.58 -4.52
CA ALA A 20 -4.42 3.97 -3.20
C ALA A 20 -5.76 4.35 -2.56
N GLY A 21 -6.21 5.60 -2.73
CA GLY A 21 -7.50 6.07 -2.24
C GLY A 21 -8.67 5.37 -2.91
N ASP A 22 -8.62 5.17 -4.24
CA ASP A 22 -9.64 4.43 -4.99
C ASP A 22 -9.76 2.99 -4.47
N LEU A 23 -8.63 2.28 -4.32
CA LEU A 23 -8.64 0.92 -3.80
C LEU A 23 -9.13 0.86 -2.35
N ALA A 24 -8.80 1.85 -1.52
CA ALA A 24 -9.28 1.91 -0.15
C ALA A 24 -10.81 2.02 -0.07
N LEU A 25 -11.44 2.77 -0.98
CA LEU A 25 -12.90 2.86 -1.08
C LEU A 25 -13.51 1.57 -1.62
N VAL A 26 -12.98 1.04 -2.72
CA VAL A 26 -13.49 -0.19 -3.36
C VAL A 26 -13.54 -1.35 -2.36
N PHE A 27 -12.52 -1.48 -1.50
CA PHE A 27 -12.42 -2.57 -0.54
C PHE A 27 -12.84 -2.19 0.89
N MET A 28 -13.28 -0.95 1.12
CA MET A 28 -13.62 -0.43 2.44
C MET A 28 -12.51 -0.68 3.48
N SER A 29 -11.26 -0.35 3.12
CA SER A 29 -10.01 -0.72 3.80
C SER A 29 -9.79 -0.02 5.16
N ARG A 30 -10.73 -0.16 6.09
CA ARG A 30 -10.66 0.41 7.46
C ARG A 30 -9.48 -0.11 8.28
N GLY A 31 -9.01 -1.33 8.00
CA GLY A 31 -7.80 -1.89 8.59
C GLY A 31 -6.51 -1.24 8.07
N GLY A 32 -6.61 -0.43 7.02
CA GLY A 32 -5.52 0.34 6.44
C GLY A 32 -5.07 -0.13 5.07
N VAL A 33 -4.29 0.73 4.42
CA VAL A 33 -3.62 0.48 3.14
C VAL A 33 -2.12 0.35 3.39
N PHE A 34 -1.52 -0.71 2.87
CA PHE A 34 -0.09 -0.99 3.05
C PHE A 34 0.66 -0.82 1.72
N LEU A 35 1.46 0.23 1.62
CA LEU A 35 2.38 0.44 0.51
C LEU A 35 3.60 -0.46 0.67
N THR A 36 3.85 -1.27 -0.34
CA THR A 36 4.94 -2.25 -0.38
C THR A 36 5.79 -2.08 -1.65
N GLY A 37 6.86 -2.86 -1.76
CA GLY A 37 7.80 -2.80 -2.87
C GLY A 37 8.94 -1.81 -2.67
N GLY A 38 10.02 -1.99 -3.43
CA GLY A 38 11.27 -1.26 -3.21
C GLY A 38 11.18 0.24 -3.49
N ILE A 39 10.26 0.68 -4.38
CA ILE A 39 10.10 2.11 -4.70
C ILE A 39 9.55 2.86 -3.49
N ALA A 40 8.44 2.40 -2.89
CA ALA A 40 7.78 3.08 -1.77
C ALA A 40 8.72 3.34 -0.59
N GLN A 41 9.63 2.40 -0.30
CA GLN A 41 10.68 2.57 0.72
C GLN A 41 11.70 3.65 0.34
N LYS A 42 12.15 3.69 -0.92
CA LYS A 42 13.15 4.65 -1.41
C LYS A 42 12.62 6.08 -1.49
N ILE A 43 11.32 6.25 -1.72
CA ILE A 43 10.68 7.56 -1.85
C ILE A 43 9.93 8.03 -0.58
N LEU A 44 10.21 7.41 0.57
CA LEU A 44 9.61 7.77 1.87
C LEU A 44 9.59 9.28 2.15
N PRO A 45 10.67 10.05 1.91
CA PRO A 45 10.63 11.50 2.08
C PRO A 45 9.58 12.18 1.21
N ALA A 46 9.48 11.78 -0.06
CA ALA A 46 8.50 12.34 -1.00
C ALA A 46 7.06 11.99 -0.60
N LEU A 47 6.80 10.77 -0.12
CA LEU A 47 5.48 10.37 0.39
C LEU A 47 5.04 11.19 1.62
N LYS A 48 6.00 11.67 2.43
CA LYS A 48 5.75 12.47 3.64
C LYS A 48 5.54 13.97 3.36
N THR A 49 5.74 14.46 2.13
CA THR A 49 5.56 15.87 1.77
C THR A 49 4.10 16.35 1.84
N GLY A 50 3.13 15.42 1.85
CA GLY A 50 1.70 15.72 1.97
C GLY A 50 0.90 15.43 0.70
N ASN A 51 1.50 15.55 -0.49
CA ASN A 51 0.81 15.34 -1.78
C ASN A 51 0.11 13.98 -1.87
N PHE A 52 0.76 12.91 -1.37
CA PHE A 52 0.17 11.59 -1.30
C PHE A 52 -1.13 11.59 -0.48
N ARG A 53 -1.10 12.13 0.73
CA ARG A 53 -2.20 12.07 1.68
C ARG A 53 -3.38 12.92 1.22
N THR A 54 -3.11 14.12 0.71
CA THR A 54 -4.14 14.97 0.11
C THR A 54 -4.83 14.27 -1.05
N ALA A 55 -4.05 13.67 -1.96
CA ALA A 55 -4.58 12.94 -3.12
C ALA A 55 -5.33 11.64 -2.76
N PHE A 56 -4.93 10.98 -1.68
CA PHE A 56 -5.62 9.82 -1.11
C PHE A 56 -7.01 10.19 -0.56
N GLU A 57 -7.12 11.32 0.14
CA GLU A 57 -8.37 11.81 0.74
C GLU A 57 -9.32 12.53 -0.23
N ASP A 58 -8.82 12.93 -1.40
CA ASP A 58 -9.57 13.67 -2.42
C ASP A 58 -10.56 12.75 -3.17
N LYS A 59 -11.61 12.34 -2.44
CA LYS A 59 -12.65 11.41 -2.89
C LYS A 59 -14.02 11.89 -2.41
N ALA A 60 -14.53 12.98 -2.98
CA ALA A 60 -15.88 13.45 -2.66
C ALA A 60 -16.94 12.38 -3.00
N PRO A 61 -17.98 12.18 -2.16
CA PRO A 61 -18.26 12.86 -0.89
C PRO A 61 -17.60 12.19 0.34
N HIS A 62 -16.74 11.19 0.14
CA HIS A 62 -16.20 10.31 1.16
C HIS A 62 -14.89 10.79 1.82
N SER A 63 -14.45 12.04 1.62
CA SER A 63 -13.18 12.54 2.18
C SER A 63 -13.05 12.36 3.70
N GLU A 64 -14.16 12.49 4.45
CA GLU A 64 -14.15 12.24 5.90
C GLU A 64 -13.92 10.77 6.24
N LEU A 65 -14.56 9.84 5.50
CA LEU A 65 -14.30 8.41 5.64
C LEU A 65 -12.83 8.09 5.31
N MET A 66 -12.31 8.67 4.24
CA MET A 66 -10.91 8.47 3.82
C MET A 66 -9.92 8.88 4.90
N ARG A 67 -10.20 9.95 5.65
CA ARG A 67 -9.34 10.41 6.75
C ARG A 67 -9.15 9.37 7.85
N THR A 68 -10.14 8.51 8.06
CA THR A 68 -10.10 7.45 9.08
C THR A 68 -9.28 6.22 8.66
N MET A 69 -9.00 6.05 7.38
CA MET A 69 -8.25 4.90 6.87
C MET A 69 -6.75 5.15 7.00
N PRO A 70 -6.00 4.35 7.79
CA PRO A 70 -4.57 4.56 7.93
C PRO A 70 -3.81 4.06 6.69
N VAL A 71 -2.70 4.71 6.37
CA VAL A 71 -1.77 4.28 5.32
C VAL A 71 -0.41 4.01 5.93
N TYR A 72 0.15 2.85 5.63
CA TYR A 72 1.45 2.40 6.13
C TYR A 72 2.41 2.14 4.98
N VAL A 73 3.68 2.43 5.17
CA VAL A 73 4.76 1.97 4.28
C VAL A 73 5.47 0.81 4.96
N ILE A 74 5.52 -0.35 4.33
CA ILE A 74 6.24 -1.51 4.87
C ILE A 74 7.73 -1.29 4.68
N THR A 75 8.47 -1.14 5.78
CA THR A 75 9.94 -0.95 5.79
C THR A 75 10.71 -2.17 6.25
N HIS A 76 10.02 -3.25 6.65
CA HIS A 76 10.68 -4.48 7.09
C HIS A 76 11.43 -5.13 5.91
N PRO A 77 12.76 -5.35 6.02
CA PRO A 77 13.61 -5.72 4.88
C PRO A 77 13.25 -7.08 4.27
N LEU A 78 12.76 -8.00 5.10
CA LEU A 78 12.39 -9.36 4.70
C LEU A 78 10.88 -9.60 4.80
N ALA A 79 10.05 -8.56 4.62
CA ALA A 79 8.60 -8.66 4.81
C ALA A 79 7.97 -9.82 4.01
N ALA A 80 8.43 -10.04 2.77
CA ALA A 80 7.97 -11.14 1.93
C ALA A 80 8.31 -12.52 2.53
N LEU A 81 9.55 -12.72 3.00
CA LEU A 81 9.95 -13.97 3.66
C LEU A 81 9.19 -14.19 4.97
N SER A 82 8.98 -13.13 5.77
CA SER A 82 8.18 -13.21 6.99
C SER A 82 6.74 -13.64 6.69
N GLY A 83 6.13 -13.09 5.63
CA GLY A 83 4.79 -13.48 5.18
C GLY A 83 4.72 -14.93 4.69
N LEU A 84 5.71 -15.38 3.92
CA LEU A 84 5.81 -16.77 3.46
C LEU A 84 5.97 -17.75 4.63
N ALA A 85 6.81 -17.41 5.61
CA ALA A 85 7.01 -18.24 6.80
C ALA A 85 5.74 -18.30 7.67
N ALA A 86 5.00 -17.18 7.79
CA ALA A 86 3.72 -17.17 8.48
C ALA A 86 2.67 -18.04 7.77
N TYR A 87 2.60 -17.95 6.43
CA TYR A 87 1.74 -18.80 5.61
C TYR A 87 2.08 -20.27 5.75
N ALA A 88 3.36 -20.63 5.67
CA ALA A 88 3.81 -22.01 5.78
C ALA A 88 3.47 -22.63 7.15
N ARG A 89 3.56 -21.85 8.24
CA ARG A 89 3.21 -22.32 9.59
C ARG A 89 1.70 -22.48 9.79
N ASN A 90 0.89 -21.53 9.32
CA ASN A 90 -0.55 -21.48 9.58
C ASN A 90 -1.33 -21.09 8.32
N PRO A 91 -1.42 -21.96 7.30
CA PRO A 91 -2.00 -21.60 6.01
C PRO A 91 -3.50 -21.30 6.07
N SER A 92 -4.21 -21.80 7.09
CA SER A 92 -5.64 -21.55 7.31
C SER A 92 -5.96 -20.10 7.67
N LEU A 93 -4.98 -19.32 8.14
CA LEU A 93 -5.15 -17.89 8.43
C LEU A 93 -5.19 -17.02 7.17
N PHE A 94 -4.95 -17.59 5.99
CA PHE A 94 -4.87 -16.88 4.73
C PHE A 94 -5.95 -17.40 3.77
N GLY A 95 -6.63 -16.49 3.07
CA GLY A 95 -7.65 -16.82 2.06
C GLY A 95 -7.09 -17.40 0.76
N VAL A 96 -6.10 -18.29 0.83
CA VAL A 96 -5.46 -18.92 -0.34
C VAL A 96 -6.05 -20.30 -0.54
N GLN A 97 -6.72 -20.53 -1.68
CA GLN A 97 -7.27 -21.84 -2.00
C GLN A 97 -6.16 -22.88 -2.15
N THR A 98 -6.28 -23.99 -1.42
CA THR A 98 -5.26 -25.03 -1.36
C THR A 98 -5.64 -26.32 -2.09
N ALA A 99 -6.89 -26.41 -2.57
CA ALA A 99 -7.43 -27.55 -3.28
C ALA A 99 -6.65 -27.82 -4.58
N GLY A 100 -6.34 -29.09 -4.86
CA GLY A 100 -5.64 -29.50 -6.08
C GLY A 100 -4.13 -29.20 -6.12
N ARG A 101 -3.54 -28.67 -5.03
CA ARG A 101 -2.09 -28.46 -4.98
C ARG A 101 -1.34 -29.79 -4.95
N ARG A 102 -0.28 -29.86 -5.76
CA ARG A 102 0.63 -31.02 -5.82
C ARG A 102 1.48 -31.18 -4.56
N TRP A 103 1.75 -30.09 -3.86
CA TRP A 103 2.50 -30.08 -2.61
C TRP A 103 1.55 -30.02 -1.41
N ARG A 104 1.75 -30.92 -0.44
CA ARG A 104 1.02 -31.00 0.83
C ARG A 104 2.04 -30.83 1.96
N ALA A 105 1.69 -30.01 2.95
CA ALA A 105 2.48 -29.83 4.17
C ALA A 105 2.43 -31.09 5.05
#